data_AF-C8ZBF1-F1
#
_entry.id   AF-C8ZBF1-F1
#
_cell.length_a   1.000
_cell.length_b   1.000
_cell.length_c   1.000
_cell.angle_alpha   90.00
_cell.angle_beta   90.00
_cell.angle_gamma   90.00
#
_symmetry.space_group_name_H-M   'P 1'
#
loop_
_entity.id
_entity.type
_entity.pdbx_description
1 polymer ?
#
loop_
_entity_poly.entity_id
_entity_poly.type
_entity_poly.pdbx_seq_one_letter_code
_entity_poly.pdbx_strand_id
1 'polypeptide(L)'
;MVLNPSKYQDTRTWKMTPAMIRARKPFFKGNMLGLTLLLGVTGSVYYYTYHFLHKDNDFADVPIPPIDPQELEALKKEYEAKKKA
;
A
#
# COMPACT_ATOMS: atom_id res chain seq x y z
N MET A 1 -22.71 13.57 17.38
CA MET A 1 -21.94 14.56 18.16
C MET A 1 -21.81 15.82 17.34
N VAL A 2 -22.19 16.98 17.88
CA VAL A 2 -21.89 18.28 17.24
C VAL A 2 -20.39 18.52 17.41
N LEU A 3 -19.68 18.68 16.30
CA LEU A 3 -18.26 19.04 16.35
C LEU A 3 -18.19 20.51 16.76
N ASN A 4 -17.90 20.78 18.03
CA ASN A 4 -17.63 22.13 18.49
C ASN A 4 -16.19 22.49 18.16
N PRO A 5 -15.93 23.63 17.47
CA PRO A 5 -14.58 24.06 17.18
C PRO A 5 -13.83 24.31 18.49
N SER A 6 -12.57 23.86 18.55
CA SER A 6 -11.71 24.15 19.69
C SER A 6 -11.30 25.63 19.68
N LYS A 7 -10.88 26.16 20.84
CA LYS A 7 -10.34 27.54 20.96
C LYS A 7 -9.14 27.85 20.06
N TYR A 8 -8.57 26.83 19.44
CA TYR A 8 -7.41 26.90 18.56
C TYR A 8 -7.76 26.78 17.07
N GLN A 9 -9.04 26.58 16.75
CA GLN A 9 -9.58 26.54 15.40
C GLN A 9 -10.44 27.77 15.14
N ASP A 10 -10.36 28.29 13.93
CA ASP A 10 -11.29 29.30 13.44
C ASP A 10 -12.67 28.64 13.23
N THR A 11 -13.71 29.20 13.85
CA THR A 11 -15.08 28.66 13.82
C THR A 11 -15.70 28.72 12.43
N ARG A 12 -15.22 29.63 11.56
CA ARG A 12 -15.74 29.81 10.19
C ARG A 12 -14.97 28.97 9.17
N THR A 13 -13.64 28.98 9.26
CA THR A 13 -12.79 28.32 8.24
C THR A 13 -12.30 26.93 8.65
N TRP A 14 -12.49 26.53 9.91
CA TRP A 14 -11.96 25.30 10.51
C TRP A 14 -10.43 25.18 10.46
N LYS A 15 -9.74 26.26 10.12
CA LYS A 15 -8.28 26.31 10.03
C LYS A 15 -7.66 26.46 11.40
N MET A 16 -6.38 26.11 11.47
CA MET A 16 -5.56 26.32 12.65
C MET A 16 -5.30 27.80 12.88
N THR A 17 -5.47 28.28 14.11
CA THR A 17 -5.05 29.64 14.50
C THR A 17 -3.52 29.79 14.43
N PRO A 18 -2.99 31.01 14.18
CA PRO A 18 -1.54 31.25 14.18
C PRO A 18 -0.84 30.90 15.50
N ALA A 19 -1.57 30.97 16.63
CA ALA A 19 -1.07 30.50 17.93
C ALA A 19 -0.85 28.98 17.94
N MET A 20 -1.80 28.20 17.41
CA MET A 20 -1.67 26.75 17.34
C MET A 20 -0.57 26.29 16.37
N ILE A 21 -0.40 26.97 15.24
CA ILE A 21 0.67 26.67 14.29
C ILE A 21 2.04 26.83 14.95
N ARG A 22 2.25 27.93 15.70
CA ARG A 22 3.50 28.16 16.46
C ARG A 22 3.72 27.09 17.53
N ALA A 23 2.67 26.72 18.26
CA ALA A 23 2.75 25.69 19.30
C ALA A 23 3.12 24.30 18.76
N ARG A 24 2.73 23.98 17.51
CA ARG A 24 3.02 22.68 16.88
C ARG A 24 4.40 22.60 16.21
N LYS A 25 5.03 23.75 15.93
CA LYS A 25 6.32 23.83 15.23
C LYS A 25 7.42 22.89 15.79
N PRO A 26 7.65 22.77 17.12
CA PRO A 26 8.72 21.91 17.64
C PRO A 26 8.46 20.41 17.42
N PHE A 27 7.19 19.98 17.39
CA PHE A 27 6.84 18.56 17.27
C PHE A 27 6.86 18.04 15.84
N PHE A 28 6.79 18.93 14.84
CA PHE A 28 6.70 18.55 13.44
C PHE A 28 7.84 17.61 13.02
N LYS A 29 9.08 17.92 13.40
CA LYS A 29 10.25 17.09 13.06
C LYS A 29 10.17 15.69 13.67
N GLY A 30 9.85 15.59 14.96
CA GLY A 30 9.72 14.30 15.65
C GLY A 30 8.59 13.45 15.08
N ASN A 31 7.45 14.07 14.78
CA ASN A 31 6.30 13.38 14.18
C ASN A 31 6.63 12.88 12.76
N MET A 32 7.36 13.66 11.96
CA MET A 32 7.79 13.23 10.63
C MET A 32 8.81 12.10 10.68
N LEU A 33 9.77 12.14 11.62
CA LEU A 33 10.69 11.04 11.83
C LEU A 33 9.94 9.75 12.22
N GLY A 34 8.99 9.85 13.15
CA GLY A 34 8.15 8.72 13.56
C GLY A 34 7.31 8.15 12.42
N LEU A 35 6.68 9.02 11.62
CA LEU A 35 5.92 8.62 10.44
C LEU A 35 6.80 7.90 9.42
N THR A 36 7.97 8.46 9.10
CA THR A 36 8.92 7.87 8.16
C THR A 36 9.42 6.52 8.63
N LEU A 37 9.73 6.36 9.92
CA LEU A 37 10.14 5.06 10.47
C LEU A 37 9.01 4.03 10.37
N LEU A 38 7.78 4.41 10.72
CA LEU A 38 6.63 3.51 10.67
C LEU A 38 6.33 3.05 9.24
N LEU A 39 6.28 3.99 8.29
CA LEU A 39 6.08 3.67 6.87
C LEU A 39 7.28 2.91 6.29
N GLY A 40 8.50 3.29 6.67
CA GLY A 40 9.74 2.67 6.20
C GLY A 40 9.86 1.22 6.64
N VAL A 41 9.60 0.91 7.91
CA VAL A 41 9.62 -0.47 8.43
C VAL A 41 8.50 -1.31 7.81
N THR A 42 7.28 -0.77 7.74
CA THR A 42 6.16 -1.52 7.15
C THR A 42 6.43 -1.78 5.67
N GLY A 43 6.81 -0.74 4.93
CA GLY A 43 7.13 -0.84 3.51
C GLY A 43 8.32 -1.75 3.23
N SER A 44 9.37 -1.72 4.06
CA SER A 44 10.55 -2.58 3.88
C SER A 44 10.24 -4.05 4.10
N VAL A 45 9.41 -4.40 5.07
CA VAL A 45 8.98 -5.78 5.30
C VAL A 45 8.20 -6.29 4.09
N TYR A 46 7.18 -5.56 3.64
CA TYR A 46 6.39 -5.96 2.46
C TYR A 46 7.25 -6.03 1.20
N TYR A 47 8.13 -5.05 0.98
CA TYR A 47 9.02 -5.04 -0.17
C TYR A 47 10.00 -6.22 -0.14
N TYR A 48 10.61 -6.48 1.01
CA TYR A 48 11.53 -7.60 1.18
C TYR A 48 10.82 -8.92 0.95
N THR A 49 9.67 -9.15 1.59
CA THR A 49 8.88 -10.37 1.43
C THR A 49 8.45 -10.56 -0.02
N TYR A 50 7.90 -9.52 -0.65
CA TYR A 50 7.53 -9.57 -2.06
C TYR A 50 8.73 -9.95 -2.94
N HIS A 51 9.85 -9.23 -2.81
CA HIS A 51 11.03 -9.49 -3.63
C HIS A 51 11.65 -10.87 -3.35
N PHE A 52 11.66 -11.31 -2.09
CA PHE A 52 12.17 -12.62 -1.70
C PHE A 52 11.33 -13.76 -2.29
N LEU A 53 10.00 -13.70 -2.17
CA LEU A 53 9.11 -14.74 -2.72
C LEU A 53 9.18 -14.85 -4.24
N HIS A 54 9.56 -13.79 -4.95
CA HIS A 54 9.65 -13.79 -6.41
C HIS A 54 11.06 -14.08 -6.95
N LYS A 55 12.07 -14.24 -6.09
CA LYS A 55 13.41 -14.64 -6.54
C LYS A 55 13.44 -16.09 -6.99
N ASP A 56 12.80 -16.95 -6.23
CA ASP A 56 12.77 -18.37 -6.50
C ASP A 56 11.57 -18.61 -7.41
N ASN A 57 11.83 -18.88 -8.69
CA ASN A 57 10.87 -19.60 -9.53
C ASN A 57 10.79 -21.05 -9.01
N ASP A 58 10.36 -21.21 -7.76
CA ASP A 58 10.28 -22.46 -6.99
C ASP A 58 9.26 -23.46 -7.57
N PHE A 59 8.65 -23.07 -8.69
CA PHE A 59 7.72 -23.87 -9.49
C PHE A 59 8.27 -24.23 -10.87
N ALA A 60 9.53 -23.87 -11.19
CA ALA A 60 10.13 -24.18 -12.49
C ALA A 60 10.50 -25.67 -12.64
N ASP A 61 10.77 -26.34 -11.52
CA ASP A 61 11.03 -27.77 -11.41
C ASP A 61 9.75 -28.59 -11.21
N VAL A 62 8.63 -27.95 -10.85
CA VAL A 62 7.33 -28.60 -10.76
C VAL A 62 6.87 -29.00 -12.16
N PRO A 63 6.77 -30.31 -12.47
CA PRO A 63 6.41 -30.76 -13.79
C PRO A 63 4.98 -30.33 -14.12
N ILE A 64 4.79 -29.75 -15.30
CA ILE A 64 3.46 -29.47 -15.83
C ILE A 64 2.79 -30.83 -16.08
N PRO A 65 1.61 -31.11 -15.48
CA PRO A 65 0.92 -32.36 -15.72
C PRO A 65 0.67 -32.52 -17.22
N PRO A 66 0.84 -33.73 -17.78
CA PRO A 66 0.52 -33.97 -19.17
C PRO A 66 -0.97 -33.63 -19.39
N ILE A 67 -1.21 -32.75 -20.36
CA ILE A 67 -2.54 -32.27 -20.71
C ILE A 67 -2.86 -32.67 -22.15
N ASP A 68 -4.11 -33.05 -22.42
CA ASP A 68 -4.55 -33.34 -23.77
C ASP A 68 -4.38 -32.08 -24.64
N PRO A 69 -3.80 -32.17 -25.85
CA PRO A 69 -3.72 -31.04 -26.77
C PRO A 69 -5.07 -30.32 -26.99
N GLN A 70 -6.20 -31.02 -26.98
CA GLN A 70 -7.52 -30.39 -27.12
C GLN A 70 -7.88 -29.51 -25.91
N GLU A 71 -7.59 -29.99 -24.70
CA GLU A 71 -7.79 -29.24 -23.46
C GLU A 71 -6.84 -28.03 -23.39
N LEU A 72 -5.60 -28.19 -23.86
CA LEU A 72 -4.62 -27.10 -23.91
C LEU A 72 -5.08 -25.95 -24.82
N GLU A 73 -5.68 -26.27 -25.97
CA GLU A 73 -6.24 -25.25 -26.87
C GLU A 73 -7.43 -24.52 -26.26
N ALA A 74 -8.33 -25.23 -25.56
CA ALA A 74 -9.45 -24.64 -24.86
C ALA A 74 -8.97 -23.65 -23.77
N LEU A 75 -8.00 -24.07 -22.95
CA LEU A 75 -7.40 -23.24 -21.91
C LEU A 75 -6.70 -22.00 -22.47
N LYS A 76 -5.99 -22.13 -23.60
CA LYS A 76 -5.36 -20.98 -24.28
C LYS A 76 -6.40 -19.98 -24.76
N LYS A 77 -7.53 -20.44 -25.31
CA LYS A 77 -8.63 -19.56 -25.74
C LYS A 77 -9.26 -18.84 -24.56
N GLU A 78 -9.51 -19.53 -23.45
CA GLU A 78 -10.02 -18.92 -22.22
C GLU A 78 -9.06 -17.88 -21.64
N TYR A 79 -7.76 -18.17 -21.62
CA TYR A 79 -6.72 -17.26 -21.17
C TYR A 79 -6.69 -15.98 -22.02
N GLU A 80 -6.70 -16.12 -23.35
CA GLU A 80 -6.71 -14.97 -24.27
C GLU A 80 -8.01 -14.16 -24.18
N ALA A 81 -9.15 -14.78 -23.92
CA ALA A 81 -10.40 -14.08 -23.67
C ALA A 81 -10.35 -13.28 -22.35
N LYS A 82 -9.84 -13.86 -21.27
CA LYS A 82 -9.69 -13.19 -19.96
C LYS A 82 -8.66 -12.06 -20.00
N LYS A 83 -7.57 -12.22 -20.75
CA LYS A 83 -6.54 -11.20 -20.90
C LYS A 83 -7.03 -9.95 -21.67
N LYS A 84 -8.06 -10.12 -22.51
CA LYS A 84 -8.69 -9.03 -23.28
C LYS A 84 -9.86 -8.35 -22.55
N ALA A 85 -10.42 -9.00 -21.53
CA ALA A 85 -11.49 -8.47 -20.68
C ALA A 85 -10.91 -7.53 -19.60
#